data_AF-A0A2H6NAS4-F1
#
_entry.id   AF-A0A2H6NAS4-F1
#
_cell.length_a   1.000
_cell.length_b   1.000
_cell.length_c   1.000
_cell.angle_alpha   90.00
_cell.angle_beta   90.00
_cell.angle_gamma   90.00
#
_symmetry.space_group_name_H-M   'P 1'
#
loop_
_entity.id
_entity.type
_entity.pdbx_description
1 polymer ?
#
loop_
_entity_poly.entity_id
_entity_poly.type
_entity_poly.pdbx_seq_one_letter_code
_entity_poly.pdbx_strand_id
1 'polypeptide(L)'
;CVINFTLDQSFEGNVFMYYGLSNFYQNHRRYVKSRDDSQLNGNNISLHKPSKECEPYHTSENKPIAPCGAIANSMFNDTLTLVHYDHNTSKPMNISLLRKGIAWWTDKNVKFRNPTGETNNLAILFQGKNIISG
;
A
#
# COMPACT_ATOMS: atom_id res chain seq x y z
N CYS A 1 -8.28 -2.20 18.94
CA CYS A 1 -9.25 -1.13 19.27
C CYS A 1 -10.61 -1.55 18.70
N VAL A 2 -11.73 -1.19 19.34
CA VAL A 2 -13.08 -1.40 18.83
C VAL A 2 -13.84 -0.08 18.98
N ILE A 3 -14.43 0.40 17.88
CA ILE A 3 -15.20 1.65 17.86
C ILE A 3 -16.62 1.29 17.39
N ASN A 4 -17.59 1.55 18.24
CA ASN A 4 -19.00 1.32 17.94
C ASN A 4 -19.62 2.62 17.41
N PHE A 5 -20.39 2.52 16.33
CA PHE A 5 -21.13 3.63 15.76
C PHE A 5 -22.47 3.13 15.20
N THR A 6 -23.41 4.04 15.02
CA THR A 6 -24.72 3.78 14.45
C THR A 6 -24.90 4.59 13.17
N LEU A 7 -25.72 4.08 12.26
CA LEU A 7 -26.12 4.80 11.06
C LEU A 7 -27.54 5.33 11.26
N ASP A 8 -27.72 6.64 11.17
CA ASP A 8 -29.04 7.27 11.30
C ASP A 8 -29.93 7.01 10.08
N GLN A 9 -29.31 6.72 8.94
CA GLN A 9 -29.98 6.43 7.66
C GLN A 9 -29.28 5.30 6.91
N SER A 10 -30.04 4.57 6.10
CA SER A 10 -29.53 3.52 5.22
C SER A 10 -28.69 4.10 4.07
N PHE A 11 -27.65 3.38 3.66
CA PHE A 11 -26.89 3.68 2.44
C PHE A 11 -27.44 2.87 1.27
N GLU A 12 -28.07 3.55 0.31
CA GLU A 12 -28.72 2.91 -0.85
C GLU A 12 -27.78 2.67 -2.05
N GLY A 13 -26.56 3.23 -2.02
CA GLY A 13 -25.60 3.18 -3.12
C GLY A 13 -24.31 2.43 -2.80
N ASN A 14 -23.35 2.51 -3.72
CA ASN A 14 -22.00 1.97 -3.49
C ASN A 14 -21.32 2.74 -2.36
N VAL A 15 -20.95 2.03 -1.30
CA VAL A 15 -20.25 2.59 -0.14
C VAL A 15 -18.75 2.35 -0.26
N PHE A 16 -17.97 3.37 0.06
CA PHE A 16 -16.51 3.32 0.09
C PHE A 16 -15.99 3.66 1.49
N MET A 17 -15.01 2.90 1.95
CA MET A 17 -14.37 3.11 3.25
C MET A 17 -13.05 3.84 3.05
N TYR A 18 -12.84 4.94 3.78
CA TYR A 18 -11.61 5.73 3.76
C TYR A 18 -11.00 5.80 5.15
N TYR A 19 -9.68 5.84 5.24
CA TYR A 19 -8.96 6.21 6.45
C TYR A 19 -8.40 7.63 6.29
N GLY A 20 -8.55 8.44 7.34
CA GLY A 20 -8.03 9.80 7.39
C GLY A 20 -6.84 9.87 8.32
N LEU A 21 -5.75 10.49 7.87
CA LEU A 21 -4.59 10.81 8.71
C LEU A 21 -4.52 12.32 8.89
N SER A 22 -4.42 12.78 10.13
CA SER A 22 -4.16 14.18 10.47
C SER A 22 -2.68 14.35 10.86
N ASN A 23 -2.17 15.58 10.71
CA ASN A 23 -0.77 15.92 10.99
C ASN A 23 0.26 15.06 10.21
N PHE A 24 -0.11 14.62 9.01
CA PHE A 24 0.74 13.84 8.12
C PHE A 24 1.00 14.59 6.79
N TYR A 25 2.18 15.21 6.68
CA TYR A 25 2.53 16.14 5.59
C TYR A 25 3.03 15.43 4.32
N GLN A 26 2.15 14.70 3.64
CA GLN A 26 2.48 14.00 2.39
C GLN A 26 2.94 14.94 1.26
N ASN A 27 2.57 16.22 1.32
CA ASN A 27 2.95 17.24 0.33
C ASN A 27 4.37 17.81 0.53
N HIS A 28 5.07 17.44 1.60
CA HIS A 28 6.41 17.94 1.84
C HIS A 28 7.35 17.51 0.69
N ARG A 29 8.05 18.47 0.07
CA ARG A 29 8.83 18.26 -1.17
C ARG A 29 9.78 17.05 -1.10
N ARG A 30 10.47 16.85 0.04
CA ARG A 30 11.37 15.69 0.23
C ARG A 30 10.61 14.38 0.33
N TYR A 31 9.41 14.38 0.91
CA TYR A 31 8.57 13.18 1.00
C TYR A 31 8.07 12.76 -0.38
N VAL A 32 7.52 13.70 -1.16
CA VAL A 32 7.01 13.45 -2.52
C VAL A 32 8.10 12.92 -3.46
N LYS A 33 9.32 13.46 -3.36
CA LYS A 33 10.46 13.04 -4.17
C LYS A 33 11.05 11.69 -3.78
N SER A 34 10.86 11.25 -2.55
CA SER A 34 11.50 10.05 -2.01
C SER A 34 10.81 8.78 -2.48
N ARG A 35 11.08 8.42 -3.74
CA ARG A 35 10.63 7.22 -4.44
C ARG A 35 11.50 6.97 -5.70
N ASP A 36 11.43 5.77 -6.24
CA ASP A 36 12.05 5.42 -7.52
C ASP A 36 11.00 4.91 -8.51
N ASP A 37 10.58 5.78 -9.43
CA ASP A 37 9.54 5.45 -10.42
C ASP A 37 9.98 4.33 -11.39
N SER A 38 11.30 4.15 -11.63
CA SER A 38 11.80 3.06 -12.47
C SER A 38 11.72 1.73 -11.73
N GLN A 39 12.09 1.70 -10.45
CA GLN A 39 11.93 0.53 -9.60
C GLN A 39 10.46 0.12 -9.48
N LEU A 40 9.57 1.09 -9.25
CA LEU A 40 8.13 0.90 -9.12
C LEU A 40 7.47 0.40 -10.42
N ASN A 41 8.07 0.68 -11.57
CA ASN A 41 7.66 0.15 -12.87
C ASN A 41 8.33 -1.21 -13.22
N GLY A 42 9.01 -1.86 -12.25
CA GLY A 42 9.57 -3.20 -12.43
C GLY A 42 10.93 -3.23 -13.16
N ASN A 43 11.68 -2.13 -13.20
CA ASN A 43 13.01 -2.14 -13.81
C ASN A 43 14.03 -2.89 -12.94
N ASN A 44 14.63 -3.95 -13.48
CA ASN A 44 15.60 -4.77 -12.72
C ASN A 44 16.85 -4.00 -12.31
N ILE A 45 17.36 -3.07 -13.11
CA ILE A 45 18.55 -2.28 -12.75
C ILE A 45 18.24 -1.44 -11.49
N SER A 46 17.09 -0.79 -11.48
CA SER A 46 16.62 0.06 -10.37
C SER A 46 16.27 -0.76 -9.11
N LEU A 47 15.96 -2.06 -9.28
CA LEU A 47 15.82 -2.99 -8.16
C LEU A 47 17.16 -3.29 -7.46
N HIS A 48 18.28 -3.26 -8.17
CA HIS A 48 19.62 -3.43 -7.58
C HIS A 48 20.27 -2.12 -7.18
N LYS A 49 19.98 -1.04 -7.89
CA LYS A 49 20.57 0.28 -7.69
C LYS A 49 19.44 1.32 -7.66
N PRO A 50 18.71 1.44 -6.53
CA PRO A 50 17.64 2.42 -6.40
C PRO A 50 18.17 3.86 -6.49
N SER A 51 17.31 4.77 -6.91
CA SER A 51 17.59 6.21 -7.01
C SER A 51 18.08 6.81 -5.70
N LYS A 52 19.01 7.78 -5.78
CA LYS A 52 19.45 8.58 -4.63
C LYS A 52 18.34 9.45 -4.04
N GLU A 53 17.30 9.78 -4.81
CA GLU A 53 16.14 10.52 -4.29
C GLU A 53 15.43 9.71 -3.17
N CYS A 54 15.60 8.38 -3.12
CA CYS A 54 15.09 7.54 -2.04
C CYS A 54 15.83 7.70 -0.71
N GLU A 55 16.94 8.44 -0.62
CA GLU A 55 17.66 8.64 0.64
C GLU A 55 16.77 9.21 1.76
N PRO A 56 16.89 8.71 3.01
CA PRO A 56 17.80 7.65 3.46
C PRO A 56 17.29 6.21 3.18
N TYR A 57 16.08 6.03 2.68
CA TYR A 57 15.37 4.75 2.53
C TYR A 57 15.69 4.00 1.23
N HIS A 58 16.91 4.10 0.72
CA HIS A 58 17.32 3.38 -0.49
C HIS A 58 17.99 2.03 -0.17
N THR A 59 18.61 1.91 1.00
CA THR A 59 19.27 0.68 1.49
C THR A 59 19.01 0.47 2.99
N SER A 60 19.06 -0.79 3.43
CA SER A 60 19.10 -1.19 4.83
C SER A 60 20.00 -2.42 4.95
N GLU A 61 20.88 -2.48 5.96
CA GLU A 61 21.85 -3.57 6.14
C GLU A 61 22.65 -3.91 4.86
N ASN A 62 23.08 -2.88 4.12
CA ASN A 62 23.79 -2.99 2.83
C ASN A 62 22.98 -3.69 1.70
N LYS A 63 21.68 -3.91 1.88
CA LYS A 63 20.77 -4.43 0.85
C LYS A 63 19.85 -3.31 0.35
N PRO A 64 19.58 -3.22 -0.97
CA PRO A 64 18.64 -2.26 -1.48
C PRO A 64 17.21 -2.60 -1.01
N ILE A 65 16.45 -1.55 -0.70
CA ILE A 65 15.05 -1.66 -0.28
C ILE A 65 14.16 -1.68 -1.52
N ALA A 66 13.13 -2.54 -1.52
CA ALA A 66 12.12 -2.60 -2.56
C ALA A 66 10.71 -2.71 -1.95
N PRO A 67 9.81 -1.73 -2.19
CA PRO A 67 10.05 -0.43 -2.83
C PRO A 67 10.85 0.55 -1.93
N CYS A 68 11.75 1.35 -2.51
CA CYS A 68 12.51 2.36 -1.78
C CYS A 68 11.75 3.67 -1.56
N GLY A 69 12.21 4.45 -0.58
CA GLY A 69 11.76 5.83 -0.37
C GLY A 69 10.77 5.99 0.79
N ALA A 70 10.62 7.25 1.22
CA ALA A 70 9.83 7.60 2.40
C ALA A 70 8.35 7.21 2.27
N ILE A 71 7.78 7.35 1.06
CA ILE A 71 6.37 7.07 0.79
C ILE A 71 6.04 5.59 1.06
N ALA A 72 6.90 4.68 0.58
CA ALA A 72 6.77 3.26 0.80
C ALA A 72 7.05 2.89 2.26
N ASN A 73 8.08 3.48 2.87
CA ASN A 73 8.51 3.15 4.22
C ASN A 73 7.49 3.57 5.31
N SER A 74 6.66 4.58 5.06
CA SER A 74 5.59 5.00 5.96
C SER A 74 4.20 4.62 5.44
N MET A 75 4.09 3.46 4.78
CA MET A 75 2.80 2.93 4.34
C MET A 75 1.91 2.62 5.55
N PHE A 76 0.62 2.98 5.45
CA PHE A 76 -0.39 2.63 6.44
C PHE A 76 -0.57 1.10 6.51
N ASN A 77 -0.49 0.53 7.72
CA ASN A 77 -0.47 -0.91 7.94
C ASN A 77 -1.57 -1.42 8.90
N ASP A 78 -2.47 -0.55 9.37
CA ASP A 78 -3.60 -1.02 10.17
C ASP A 78 -4.59 -1.78 9.29
N THR A 79 -5.16 -2.85 9.84
CA THR A 79 -6.22 -3.62 9.20
C THR A 79 -7.56 -3.28 9.82
N LEU A 80 -8.47 -2.74 9.01
CA LEU A 80 -9.82 -2.38 9.42
C LEU A 80 -10.80 -3.49 9.01
N THR A 81 -11.70 -3.85 9.93
CA THR A 81 -12.80 -4.79 9.71
C THR A 81 -14.10 -4.17 10.17
N LEU A 82 -15.21 -4.50 9.50
CA LEU A 82 -16.54 -4.02 9.84
C LEU A 82 -17.46 -5.18 10.20
N VAL A 83 -18.22 -4.98 11.26
CA VAL A 83 -19.17 -5.94 11.79
C VAL A 83 -20.47 -5.22 12.07
N HIS A 84 -21.56 -5.75 11.52
CA HIS A 84 -22.91 -5.28 11.79
C HIS A 84 -23.49 -6.04 12.99
N TYR A 85 -24.04 -5.30 13.93
CA TYR A 85 -24.78 -5.83 15.08
C TYR A 85 -26.25 -5.45 14.93
N ASP A 86 -27.10 -6.43 14.62
CA ASP A 86 -28.54 -6.25 14.60
C ASP A 86 -29.10 -6.48 16.01
N HIS A 87 -29.96 -5.59 16.48
CA HIS A 87 -30.60 -5.71 17.79
C HIS A 87 -31.49 -6.96 17.91
N ASN A 88 -31.98 -7.49 16.79
CA ASN A 88 -32.87 -8.66 16.76
C ASN A 88 -32.15 -9.99 16.65
N THR A 89 -30.90 -10.01 16.15
CA THR A 89 -30.09 -11.23 16.04
C THR A 89 -28.86 -11.14 16.93
N SER A 90 -28.77 -12.00 17.94
CA SER A 90 -27.65 -12.02 18.90
C SER A 90 -26.29 -12.43 18.31
N LYS A 91 -26.14 -12.46 16.98
CA LYS A 91 -24.91 -12.84 16.29
C LYS A 91 -24.39 -11.70 15.42
N PRO A 92 -23.12 -11.30 15.56
CA PRO A 92 -22.49 -10.32 14.68
C PRO A 92 -22.42 -10.83 13.24
N MET A 93 -22.70 -9.96 12.27
CA MET A 93 -22.55 -10.23 10.85
C MET A 93 -21.32 -9.49 10.29
N ASN A 94 -20.39 -10.22 9.69
CA ASN A 94 -19.21 -9.61 9.08
C ASN A 94 -19.58 -8.92 7.76
N ILE A 95 -19.13 -7.67 7.60
CA ILE A 95 -19.23 -6.94 6.34
C ILE A 95 -17.95 -7.17 5.54
N SER A 96 -18.08 -7.73 4.34
CA SER A 96 -16.93 -7.98 3.45
C SER A 96 -16.49 -6.69 2.76
N LEU A 97 -15.23 -6.31 2.96
CA LEU A 97 -14.61 -5.16 2.29
C LEU A 97 -13.87 -5.61 1.03
N LEU A 98 -14.23 -5.03 -0.11
CA LEU A 98 -13.51 -5.26 -1.37
C LEU A 98 -12.18 -4.51 -1.36
N ARG A 99 -11.08 -5.25 -1.51
CA ARG A 99 -9.71 -4.70 -1.58
C ARG A 99 -9.20 -4.52 -3.02
N LYS A 100 -10.00 -4.90 -4.02
CA LYS A 100 -9.68 -4.78 -5.46
C LYS A 100 -10.56 -3.70 -6.09
N GLY A 101 -10.05 -3.04 -7.12
CA GLY A 101 -10.80 -1.98 -7.83
C GLY A 101 -10.73 -0.60 -7.18
N ILE A 102 -9.85 -0.43 -6.18
CA ILE A 102 -9.68 0.83 -5.43
C ILE A 102 -8.57 1.74 -5.99
N ALA A 103 -7.70 1.19 -6.84
CA ALA A 103 -6.61 1.93 -7.48
C ALA A 103 -7.02 2.39 -8.88
N TRP A 104 -6.46 3.52 -9.32
CA TRP A 104 -6.64 4.01 -10.68
C TRP A 104 -6.20 2.98 -11.72
N TRP A 105 -6.91 2.92 -12.83
CA TRP A 105 -6.61 1.98 -13.90
C TRP A 105 -5.18 2.16 -14.45
N THR A 106 -4.73 3.40 -14.61
CA THR A 106 -3.38 3.73 -15.07
C THR A 106 -2.30 3.31 -14.08
N ASP A 107 -2.54 3.51 -12.78
CA ASP A 107 -1.63 3.06 -11.73
C ASP A 107 -1.46 1.53 -11.78
N LYS A 108 -2.57 0.80 -11.88
CA LYS A 108 -2.56 -0.67 -11.89
C LYS A 108 -1.98 -1.29 -13.16
N ASN A 109 -2.25 -0.72 -14.34
CA ASN A 109 -1.95 -1.39 -15.62
C ASN A 109 -0.73 -0.80 -16.36
N VAL A 110 -0.33 0.43 -16.03
CA VAL A 110 0.72 1.15 -16.76
C VAL A 110 1.90 1.47 -15.85
N LYS A 111 1.65 2.12 -14.71
CA LYS A 111 2.69 2.76 -13.91
C LYS A 111 3.41 1.81 -12.95
N PHE A 112 2.66 0.90 -12.30
CA PHE A 112 3.20 -0.01 -11.30
C PHE A 112 3.20 -1.44 -11.81
N ARG A 113 4.37 -2.09 -11.77
CA ARG A 113 4.55 -3.44 -12.30
C ARG A 113 5.58 -4.20 -11.48
N ASN A 114 5.37 -5.52 -11.40
CA ASN A 114 6.39 -6.41 -10.87
C ASN A 114 7.57 -6.49 -11.85
N PRO A 115 8.81 -6.70 -11.35
CA PRO A 115 9.95 -6.96 -12.20
C PRO A 115 9.73 -8.20 -13.06
N THR A 116 10.35 -8.21 -14.24
CA THR A 116 10.32 -9.34 -15.18
C THR A 116 11.69 -9.99 -15.25
N GLY A 117 11.75 -11.29 -15.52
CA GLY A 117 12.99 -12.02 -15.70
C GLY A 117 12.78 -13.35 -16.37
N GLU A 118 13.82 -14.19 -16.38
CA GLU A 118 13.79 -15.53 -16.99
C GLU A 118 12.77 -16.46 -16.31
N THR A 119 12.39 -16.15 -15.06
CA THR A 119 11.34 -16.86 -14.32
C THR A 119 10.24 -15.90 -13.92
N ASN A 120 9.00 -16.41 -13.83
CA ASN A 120 7.87 -15.67 -13.28
C ASN A 120 7.84 -15.68 -11.73
N ASN A 121 8.91 -16.16 -11.09
CA ASN A 121 8.96 -16.32 -9.64
C ASN A 121 9.47 -15.03 -8.98
N LEU A 122 8.54 -14.26 -8.42
CA LEU A 122 8.85 -13.00 -7.73
C LEU A 122 9.83 -13.19 -6.56
N ALA A 123 9.77 -14.31 -5.85
CA ALA A 123 10.68 -14.55 -4.73
C ALA A 123 12.15 -14.60 -5.17
N ILE A 124 12.40 -15.13 -6.37
CA ILE A 124 13.74 -15.16 -6.98
C ILE A 124 14.14 -13.75 -7.44
N LEU A 125 13.22 -13.03 -8.09
CA LEU A 125 13.49 -11.68 -8.60
C LEU A 125 13.79 -10.68 -7.48
N PHE A 126 13.18 -10.86 -6.31
CA PHE A 126 13.40 -10.05 -5.11
C PHE A 126 14.46 -10.61 -4.17
N GLN A 127 15.23 -11.62 -4.57
CA GLN A 127 16.27 -12.20 -3.74
C GLN A 127 17.36 -11.16 -3.40
N GLY A 128 17.75 -11.11 -2.13
CA GLY A 128 18.77 -10.16 -1.64
C GLY A 128 18.27 -8.72 -1.50
N LYS A 129 16.95 -8.49 -1.54
CA LYS A 129 16.30 -7.19 -1.29
C LYS A 129 15.67 -7.18 0.10
N ASN A 130 15.62 -6.00 0.70
CA ASN A 130 14.77 -5.78 1.86
C ASN A 130 13.37 -5.37 1.37
N ILE A 131 12.41 -6.26 1.55
CA ILE A 131 11.04 -6.05 1.08
C ILE A 131 10.24 -5.35 2.16
N ILE A 132 9.66 -4.22 1.79
CA ILE A 132 8.62 -3.57 2.58
C ILE A 132 7.29 -4.08 2.04
N SER A 133 6.60 -4.89 2.83
CA SER A 133 5.26 -5.39 2.52
C SER A 133 4.26 -4.79 3.50
N GLY A 134 3.13 -4.30 2.97
CA GLY A 134 1.92 -3.99 3.74
C GLY A 134 0.74 -4.82 3.31
#